data_AF-A0A2N8HBW8-F1
#
_entry.id   AF-A0A2N8HBW8-F1
#
_cell.length_a   1.000
_cell.length_b   1.000
_cell.length_c   1.000
_cell.angle_alpha   90.00
_cell.angle_beta   90.00
_cell.angle_gamma   90.00
#
_symmetry.space_group_name_H-M   'P 1'
#
loop_
_entity.id
_entity.type
_entity.pdbx_description
1 polymer ?
#
loop_
_entity_poly.entity_id
_entity_poly.type
_entity_poly.pdbx_seq_one_letter_code
_entity_poly.pdbx_strand_id
1 'polypeptide(L)'
;MNELHLFAGAGGGILGSELLGIRTVCAVELEPYPASVLLARQNDGILPPFPVWDDVRTFDGRPWRGLVDVVSGGFPCQDISAAGKGAGIDGARSGLWREMHRIINEVRPGIVFLENSPLLVGRGLARVLGDLACIGYDAAWCVLGADAVGLPHHRARLWLLAHATGLHRHARYSLEPRGTRQSQMQPGRLPGISLYQERWEASQGDVRVSVFRRPDDGMAPEMDELKAIGNGQVPAVAATAFRVLLGRYQSGKEGE
;
A
#
# COMPACT_ATOMS: atom_id res chain seq x y z
N MET A 1 -8.05 12.65 3.66
CA MET A 1 -8.63 11.33 3.99
C MET A 1 -7.83 10.74 5.14
N ASN A 2 -8.50 10.08 6.08
CA ASN A 2 -7.89 9.39 7.20
C ASN A 2 -7.67 7.91 6.87
N GLU A 3 -6.49 7.38 7.19
CA GLU A 3 -6.10 6.01 6.88
C GLU A 3 -5.85 5.17 8.14
N LEU A 4 -6.38 3.94 8.12
CA LEU A 4 -5.92 2.84 8.96
C LEU A 4 -4.99 1.95 8.13
N HIS A 5 -3.71 1.84 8.52
CA HIS A 5 -2.73 1.06 7.78
C HIS A 5 -2.43 -0.27 8.49
N LEU A 6 -2.90 -1.37 7.92
CA LEU A 6 -2.64 -2.72 8.40
C LEU A 6 -1.34 -3.27 7.83
N PHE A 7 -0.65 -4.14 8.57
CA PHE A 7 0.64 -4.72 8.16
C PHE A 7 1.63 -3.62 7.73
N ALA A 8 1.78 -2.59 8.56
CA ALA A 8 2.42 -1.34 8.17
C ALA A 8 3.90 -1.48 7.81
N GLY A 9 4.56 -2.54 8.30
CA GLY A 9 5.99 -2.71 8.22
C GLY A 9 6.71 -1.47 8.73
N ALA A 10 7.82 -1.13 8.10
CA ALA A 10 8.61 0.04 8.48
C ALA A 10 8.03 1.38 7.93
N GLY A 11 6.80 1.38 7.41
CA GLY A 11 6.10 2.60 6.98
C GLY A 11 6.24 2.99 5.51
N GLY A 12 6.75 2.10 4.65
CA GLY A 12 6.85 2.37 3.21
C GLY A 12 5.50 2.66 2.54
N GLY A 13 4.46 1.93 2.94
CA GLY A 13 3.08 2.16 2.47
C GLY A 13 2.47 3.44 3.02
N ILE A 14 2.67 3.69 4.31
CA ILE A 14 2.27 4.94 5.00
C ILE A 14 2.83 6.16 4.27
N LEU A 15 4.14 6.15 3.95
CA LEU A 15 4.74 7.25 3.20
C LEU A 15 4.19 7.35 1.77
N GLY A 16 3.86 6.22 1.13
CA GLY A 16 3.16 6.19 -0.15
C GLY A 16 1.79 6.87 -0.10
N SER A 17 1.03 6.63 0.96
CA SER A 17 -0.26 7.29 1.24
C SER A 17 -0.10 8.77 1.56
N GLU A 18 0.95 9.16 2.30
CA GLU A 18 1.26 10.56 2.58
C GLU A 18 1.55 11.35 1.30
N LEU A 19 2.25 10.75 0.33
CA LEU A 19 2.48 11.33 -1.01
C LEU A 19 1.17 11.52 -1.82
N LEU A 20 0.06 10.92 -1.39
CA LEU A 20 -1.29 11.12 -1.93
C LEU A 20 -2.13 12.09 -1.10
N GLY A 21 -1.57 12.71 -0.05
CA GLY A 21 -2.30 13.57 0.88
C GLY A 21 -3.23 12.82 1.82
N ILE A 22 -2.99 11.52 2.01
CA ILE A 22 -3.75 10.66 2.93
C ILE A 22 -3.01 10.63 4.25
N ARG A 23 -3.73 10.90 5.34
CA ARG A 23 -3.15 10.94 6.68
C ARG A 23 -3.40 9.63 7.40
N THR A 24 -2.36 8.91 7.77
CA THR A 24 -2.47 7.76 8.68
C THR A 24 -2.90 8.24 10.07
N VAL A 25 -3.97 7.61 10.59
CA VAL A 25 -4.52 7.88 11.93
C VAL A 25 -4.31 6.69 12.87
N CYS A 26 -3.96 5.52 12.34
CA CYS A 26 -3.52 4.35 13.10
C CYS A 26 -2.77 3.38 12.18
N ALA A 27 -1.79 2.69 12.73
CA ALA A 27 -1.11 1.59 12.08
C ALA A 27 -1.23 0.30 12.92
N VAL A 28 -1.23 -0.85 12.26
CA VAL A 28 -1.16 -2.16 12.91
C VAL A 28 0.09 -2.88 12.39
N GLU A 29 1.02 -3.19 13.28
CA GLU A 29 2.29 -3.85 12.97
C GLU A 29 2.72 -4.77 14.10
N LEU A 30 2.82 -6.07 13.80
CA LEU A 30 3.10 -7.11 14.78
C LEU A 30 4.59 -7.17 15.12
N GLU A 31 5.47 -6.94 14.14
CA GLU A 31 6.90 -7.13 14.32
C GLU A 31 7.51 -5.93 15.09
N PRO A 32 8.22 -6.19 16.20
CA PRO A 32 8.76 -5.12 17.05
C PRO A 32 9.71 -4.18 16.31
N TYR A 33 10.56 -4.71 15.42
CA TYR A 33 11.54 -3.88 14.71
C TYR A 33 10.87 -2.89 13.75
N PRO A 34 10.02 -3.30 12.79
CA PRO A 34 9.27 -2.35 11.96
C PRO A 34 8.43 -1.35 12.76
N ALA A 35 7.76 -1.80 13.83
CA ALA A 35 7.02 -0.90 14.73
C ALA A 35 7.94 0.14 15.39
N SER A 36 9.15 -0.24 15.82
CA SER A 36 10.12 0.70 16.38
C SER A 36 10.58 1.75 15.36
N VAL A 37 10.69 1.37 14.08
CA VAL A 37 11.01 2.31 13.01
C VAL A 37 9.89 3.34 12.83
N LEU A 38 8.62 2.92 12.86
CA LEU A 38 7.49 3.85 12.81
C LEU A 38 7.56 4.88 13.93
N LEU A 39 7.78 4.44 15.17
CA LEU A 39 7.89 5.32 16.33
C LEU A 39 9.11 6.26 16.24
N ALA A 40 10.25 5.77 15.76
CA ALA A 40 11.43 6.60 15.52
C ALA A 40 11.13 7.71 14.49
N ARG A 41 10.44 7.39 13.39
CA ARG A 41 10.06 8.40 12.38
C ARG A 41 9.01 9.39 12.87
N GLN A 42 8.16 9.00 13.82
CA GLN A 42 7.30 9.96 14.52
C GLN A 42 8.11 10.90 15.43
N ASN A 43 9.10 10.38 16.17
CA ASN A 43 9.98 11.18 17.02
C ASN A 43 10.86 12.15 16.22
N ASP A 44 11.32 11.73 15.04
CA ASP A 44 12.08 12.57 14.09
C ASP A 44 11.20 13.67 13.44
N GLY A 45 9.88 13.62 13.62
CA GLY A 45 8.92 14.53 12.98
C GLY A 45 8.71 14.27 11.49
N ILE A 46 9.21 13.14 10.96
CA ILE A 46 9.00 12.72 9.57
C ILE A 46 7.56 12.24 9.38
N LEU A 47 7.05 11.44 10.33
CA LEU A 47 5.66 11.00 10.33
C LEU A 47 4.87 11.76 11.41
N PRO A 48 3.61 12.16 11.14
CA PRO A 48 2.72 12.64 12.19
C PRO A 48 2.50 11.57 13.27
N PRO A 49 2.23 11.95 14.53
CA PRO A 49 1.96 10.98 15.58
C PRO A 49 0.63 10.23 15.32
N PHE A 50 0.66 8.91 15.47
CA PHE A 50 -0.49 8.01 15.44
C PHE A 50 -0.23 6.77 16.29
N PRO A 51 -1.28 6.15 16.87
CA PRO A 51 -1.14 4.88 17.58
C PRO A 51 -0.68 3.75 16.65
N VAL A 52 0.27 2.95 17.14
CA VAL A 52 0.71 1.69 16.52
C VAL A 52 0.18 0.54 17.38
N TRP A 53 -0.75 -0.23 16.84
CA TRP A 53 -1.27 -1.46 17.44
C TRP A 53 -0.46 -2.67 16.97
N ASP A 54 -0.51 -3.77 17.69
CA ASP A 54 0.28 -4.98 17.41
C ASP A 54 -0.39 -5.91 16.37
N ASP A 55 -1.33 -6.74 16.79
CA ASP A 55 -1.84 -7.87 16.02
C ASP A 55 -3.21 -7.56 15.40
N VAL A 56 -3.30 -7.76 14.09
CA VAL A 56 -4.56 -7.66 13.34
C VAL A 56 -5.63 -8.65 13.84
N ARG A 57 -5.25 -9.74 14.51
CA ARG A 57 -6.18 -10.72 15.07
C ARG A 57 -6.92 -10.19 16.30
N THR A 58 -6.31 -9.26 17.03
CA THR A 58 -6.88 -8.66 18.25
C THR A 58 -7.39 -7.25 18.01
N PHE A 59 -7.03 -6.62 16.89
CA PHE A 59 -7.50 -5.30 16.51
C PHE A 59 -9.01 -5.27 16.25
N ASP A 60 -9.71 -4.38 16.96
CA ASP A 60 -11.14 -4.10 16.78
C ASP A 60 -11.33 -2.91 15.83
N GLY A 61 -11.86 -3.17 14.63
CA GLY A 61 -12.11 -2.14 13.62
C GLY A 61 -13.37 -1.33 13.86
N ARG A 62 -14.29 -1.79 14.72
CA ARG A 62 -15.63 -1.16 14.88
C ARG A 62 -15.56 0.29 15.38
N PRO A 63 -14.69 0.67 16.34
CA PRO A 63 -14.56 2.06 16.79
C PRO A 63 -14.07 3.02 15.69
N TRP A 64 -13.43 2.51 14.64
CA TRP A 64 -12.88 3.30 13.54
C TRP A 64 -13.90 3.60 12.44
N ARG A 65 -15.08 2.98 12.49
CA ARG A 65 -16.14 3.17 11.51
C ARG A 65 -16.61 4.62 11.49
N GLY A 66 -16.60 5.23 10.31
CA GLY A 66 -16.95 6.64 10.12
C GLY A 66 -15.85 7.64 10.50
N LEU A 67 -14.70 7.16 11.01
CA LEU A 67 -13.50 7.97 11.28
C LEU A 67 -12.39 7.74 10.25
N VAL A 68 -12.38 6.54 9.65
CA VAL A 68 -11.40 6.10 8.66
C VAL A 68 -12.04 6.09 7.27
N ASP A 69 -11.37 6.74 6.32
CA ASP A 69 -11.78 6.82 4.92
C ASP A 69 -11.14 5.72 4.07
N VAL A 70 -9.91 5.32 4.44
CA VAL A 70 -9.08 4.37 3.71
C VAL A 70 -8.55 3.29 4.64
N VAL A 71 -8.71 2.02 4.29
CA VAL A 71 -7.93 0.93 4.90
C VAL A 71 -6.85 0.50 3.92
N SER A 72 -5.60 0.53 4.33
CA SER A 72 -4.44 0.15 3.52
C SER A 72 -3.75 -1.07 4.10
N GLY A 73 -3.08 -1.89 3.28
CA GLY A 73 -2.17 -2.92 3.78
C GLY A 73 -1.68 -3.94 2.76
N GLY A 74 -0.60 -4.62 3.10
CA GLY A 74 -0.05 -5.74 2.32
C GLY A 74 0.03 -7.01 3.16
N PHE A 75 -1.01 -7.84 3.13
CA PHE A 75 -1.02 -9.07 3.91
C PHE A 75 0.05 -10.06 3.39
N PRO A 76 0.71 -10.83 4.27
CA PRO A 76 1.82 -11.70 3.88
C PRO A 76 1.37 -12.82 2.92
N CYS A 77 2.09 -12.96 1.80
CA CYS A 77 1.79 -13.87 0.68
C CYS A 77 2.37 -15.29 0.84
N GLN A 78 2.92 -15.65 2.01
CA GLN A 78 3.89 -16.77 2.10
C GLN A 78 3.28 -18.17 1.85
N ASP A 79 1.98 -18.35 2.07
CA ASP A 79 1.27 -19.61 1.77
C ASP A 79 0.94 -19.80 0.28
N ILE A 80 1.24 -18.80 -0.57
CA ILE A 80 1.01 -18.85 -2.01
C ILE A 80 2.19 -19.51 -2.75
N SER A 81 3.22 -20.01 -2.04
CA SER A 81 4.37 -20.74 -2.60
C SER A 81 4.15 -22.26 -2.66
N ALA A 82 4.65 -22.90 -3.72
CA ALA A 82 4.30 -24.24 -4.20
C ALA A 82 4.89 -25.44 -3.41
N ALA A 83 4.92 -25.42 -2.08
CA ALA A 83 5.57 -26.47 -1.27
C ALA A 83 4.71 -27.03 -0.12
N GLY A 84 3.39 -27.13 -0.30
CA GLY A 84 2.50 -27.73 0.70
C GLY A 84 1.38 -28.54 0.05
N LYS A 85 1.32 -29.83 0.39
CA LYS A 85 0.24 -30.74 0.02
C LYS A 85 -1.13 -30.12 0.37
N GLY A 86 -1.95 -29.87 -0.66
CA GLY A 86 -3.42 -29.96 -0.66
C GLY A 86 -4.21 -29.58 0.60
N ALA A 87 -3.95 -28.44 1.24
CA ALA A 87 -4.80 -27.96 2.35
C ALA A 87 -5.82 -26.89 1.93
N GLY A 88 -5.77 -26.38 0.70
CA GLY A 88 -6.64 -25.26 0.32
C GLY A 88 -6.49 -24.07 1.27
N ILE A 89 -7.53 -23.26 1.39
CA ILE A 89 -7.56 -21.94 2.06
C ILE A 89 -7.52 -22.03 3.61
N ASP A 90 -7.20 -23.19 4.18
CA ASP A 90 -7.09 -23.40 5.64
C ASP A 90 -5.65 -23.31 6.18
N GLY A 91 -4.70 -22.84 5.37
CA GLY A 91 -3.32 -22.57 5.80
C GLY A 91 -3.25 -21.42 6.81
N ALA A 92 -2.50 -21.58 7.90
CA ALA A 92 -2.45 -20.65 9.03
C ALA A 92 -2.03 -19.20 8.68
N ARG A 93 -1.44 -18.93 7.50
CA ARG A 93 -1.04 -17.57 7.05
C ARG A 93 -1.90 -17.02 5.90
N SER A 94 -2.65 -17.87 5.18
CA SER A 94 -3.82 -17.44 4.40
C SER A 94 -4.94 -16.86 5.28
N GLY A 95 -4.91 -17.17 6.60
CA GLY A 95 -5.76 -16.55 7.61
C GLY A 95 -5.57 -15.05 7.79
N LEU A 96 -4.42 -14.46 7.44
CA LEU A 96 -4.22 -13.01 7.64
C LEU A 96 -4.97 -12.15 6.61
N TRP A 97 -5.27 -12.69 5.42
CA TRP A 97 -6.26 -12.08 4.53
C TRP A 97 -7.65 -12.05 5.17
N ARG A 98 -8.07 -13.13 5.84
CA ARG A 98 -9.36 -13.18 6.55
C ARG A 98 -9.45 -12.11 7.64
N GLU A 99 -8.37 -11.85 8.37
CA GLU A 99 -8.35 -10.77 9.36
C GLU A 99 -8.39 -9.39 8.72
N MET A 100 -7.67 -9.18 7.61
CA MET A 100 -7.78 -7.93 6.84
C MET A 100 -9.20 -7.71 6.33
N HIS A 101 -9.84 -8.74 5.77
CA HIS A 101 -11.22 -8.71 5.30
C HIS A 101 -12.21 -8.43 6.44
N ARG A 102 -12.04 -9.08 7.60
CA ARG A 102 -12.82 -8.81 8.82
C ARG A 102 -12.74 -7.34 9.20
N ILE A 103 -11.53 -6.77 9.30
CA ILE A 103 -11.32 -5.38 9.67
C ILE A 103 -11.93 -4.44 8.63
N ILE A 104 -11.77 -4.70 7.32
CA ILE A 104 -12.43 -3.91 6.26
C ILE A 104 -13.95 -3.92 6.46
N ASN A 105 -14.55 -5.08 6.78
CA ASN A 105 -15.98 -5.20 6.99
C ASN A 105 -16.47 -4.50 8.28
N GLU A 106 -15.64 -4.42 9.31
CA GLU A 106 -15.92 -3.68 10.55
C GLU A 106 -15.84 -2.17 10.35
N VAL A 107 -14.72 -1.70 9.77
CA VAL A 107 -14.40 -0.28 9.54
C VAL A 107 -15.30 0.32 8.45
N ARG A 108 -15.60 -0.44 7.39
CA ARG A 108 -16.30 0.00 6.18
C ARG A 108 -15.75 1.30 5.59
N PRO A 109 -14.46 1.35 5.24
CA PRO A 109 -13.87 2.53 4.61
C PRO A 109 -14.49 2.75 3.22
N GLY A 110 -14.47 3.99 2.73
CA GLY A 110 -14.88 4.28 1.36
C GLY A 110 -13.95 3.63 0.32
N ILE A 111 -12.66 3.48 0.68
CA ILE A 111 -11.59 2.98 -0.19
C ILE A 111 -10.75 1.93 0.57
N VAL A 112 -10.30 0.90 -0.14
CA VAL A 112 -9.30 -0.06 0.32
C VAL A 112 -8.11 -0.04 -0.62
N PHE A 113 -6.90 0.09 -0.07
CA PHE A 113 -5.64 -0.02 -0.78
C PHE A 113 -4.93 -1.30 -0.37
N LEU A 114 -4.59 -2.12 -1.35
CA LEU A 114 -3.97 -3.42 -1.13
C LEU A 114 -2.75 -3.57 -2.01
N GLU A 115 -1.69 -4.10 -1.42
CA GLU A 115 -0.46 -4.45 -2.13
C GLU A 115 -0.12 -5.92 -1.90
N ASN A 116 0.45 -6.57 -2.93
CA ASN A 116 0.93 -7.93 -2.80
C ASN A 116 1.96 -8.32 -3.87
N SER A 117 2.47 -9.55 -3.78
CA SER A 117 3.25 -10.16 -4.86
C SER A 117 2.43 -10.25 -6.16
N PRO A 118 3.04 -10.04 -7.35
CA PRO A 118 2.39 -10.28 -8.63
C PRO A 118 1.82 -11.71 -8.79
N LEU A 119 2.38 -12.68 -8.05
CA LEU A 119 1.89 -14.07 -8.06
C LEU A 119 0.44 -14.19 -7.55
N LEU A 120 -0.05 -13.23 -6.78
CA LEU A 120 -1.43 -13.22 -6.28
C LEU A 120 -2.44 -13.27 -7.44
N VAL A 121 -2.14 -12.64 -8.58
CA VAL A 121 -3.00 -12.60 -9.78
C VAL A 121 -3.49 -14.00 -10.16
N GLY A 122 -2.59 -14.99 -10.20
CA GLY A 122 -2.91 -16.35 -10.61
C GLY A 122 -3.25 -17.30 -9.47
N ARG A 123 -3.05 -16.90 -8.20
CA ARG A 123 -3.06 -17.83 -7.06
C ARG A 123 -4.03 -17.49 -5.94
N GLY A 124 -4.61 -16.29 -5.93
CA GLY A 124 -5.52 -15.89 -4.85
C GLY A 124 -6.33 -14.62 -5.11
N LEU A 125 -6.03 -13.86 -6.17
CA LEU A 125 -6.74 -12.62 -6.46
C LEU A 125 -8.26 -12.83 -6.63
N ALA A 126 -8.68 -13.93 -7.26
CA ALA A 126 -10.10 -14.25 -7.40
C ALA A 126 -10.81 -14.36 -6.04
N ARG A 127 -10.14 -14.91 -5.03
CA ARG A 127 -10.67 -15.00 -3.66
C ARG A 127 -10.78 -13.60 -3.04
N VAL A 128 -9.73 -12.79 -3.14
CA VAL A 128 -9.70 -11.41 -2.64
C VAL A 128 -10.84 -10.59 -3.25
N LEU A 129 -10.99 -10.64 -4.57
CA LEU A 129 -12.05 -9.93 -5.29
C LEU A 129 -13.44 -10.44 -4.88
N GLY A 130 -13.64 -11.75 -4.81
CA GLY A 130 -14.92 -12.34 -4.39
C GLY A 130 -15.31 -11.94 -2.96
N ASP A 131 -14.37 -11.96 -2.03
CA ASP A 131 -14.58 -11.56 -0.63
C ASP A 131 -14.95 -10.08 -0.49
N LEU A 132 -14.26 -9.19 -1.23
CA LEU A 132 -14.55 -7.76 -1.29
C LEU A 132 -15.93 -7.49 -1.93
N ALA A 133 -16.25 -8.17 -3.02
CA ALA A 133 -17.54 -8.07 -3.68
C ALA A 133 -18.69 -8.51 -2.76
N CYS A 134 -18.51 -9.58 -1.98
CA CYS A 134 -19.50 -10.05 -1.01
C CYS A 134 -19.84 -9.01 0.07
N ILE A 135 -18.91 -8.11 0.38
CA ILE A 135 -19.16 -6.99 1.31
C ILE A 135 -19.44 -5.66 0.60
N GLY A 136 -19.72 -5.68 -0.71
CA GLY A 136 -20.20 -4.52 -1.46
C GLY A 136 -19.11 -3.60 -1.99
N TYR A 137 -17.91 -4.11 -2.25
CA TYR A 137 -16.83 -3.35 -2.89
C TYR A 137 -16.64 -3.81 -4.34
N ASP A 138 -16.38 -2.85 -5.22
CA ASP A 138 -15.83 -3.11 -6.55
C ASP A 138 -14.34 -2.77 -6.54
N ALA A 139 -13.53 -3.42 -7.39
CA ALA A 139 -12.09 -3.34 -7.33
C ALA A 139 -11.42 -3.32 -8.70
N ALA A 140 -10.39 -2.47 -8.80
CA ALA A 140 -9.47 -2.42 -9.92
C ALA A 140 -8.04 -2.70 -9.43
N TRP A 141 -7.21 -3.32 -10.27
CA TRP A 141 -5.83 -3.61 -9.93
C TRP A 141 -4.87 -3.38 -11.11
N CYS A 142 -3.59 -3.30 -10.79
CA CYS A 142 -2.50 -3.30 -11.76
C CYS A 142 -1.26 -3.96 -11.17
N VAL A 143 -0.24 -4.20 -11.99
CA VAL A 143 1.09 -4.60 -11.54
C VAL A 143 2.06 -3.49 -11.94
N LEU A 144 2.78 -2.95 -10.95
CA LEU A 144 3.74 -1.87 -11.15
C LEU A 144 5.01 -2.15 -10.34
N GLY A 145 6.17 -1.94 -10.96
CA GLY A 145 7.48 -2.10 -10.33
C GLY A 145 8.22 -0.79 -10.12
N ALA A 146 9.31 -0.87 -9.36
CA ALA A 146 10.18 0.27 -9.10
C ALA A 146 10.88 0.82 -10.37
N ASP A 147 11.15 -0.05 -11.33
CA ASP A 147 11.63 0.29 -12.67
C ASP A 147 10.64 1.19 -13.43
N ALA A 148 9.33 0.96 -13.28
CA ALA A 148 8.31 1.78 -13.91
C ALA A 148 8.22 3.23 -13.37
N VAL A 149 8.89 3.52 -12.25
CA VAL A 149 9.03 4.88 -11.71
C VAL A 149 10.48 5.39 -11.75
N GLY A 150 11.33 4.75 -12.55
CA GLY A 150 12.72 5.17 -12.79
C GLY A 150 13.74 4.73 -11.74
N LEU A 151 13.41 3.77 -10.87
CA LEU A 151 14.35 3.23 -9.89
C LEU A 151 15.16 2.06 -10.47
N PRO A 152 16.43 1.90 -10.07
CA PRO A 152 17.37 0.97 -10.72
C PRO A 152 17.19 -0.50 -10.31
N HIS A 153 16.03 -0.88 -9.79
CA HIS A 153 15.79 -2.25 -9.30
C HIS A 153 14.42 -2.77 -9.74
N HIS A 154 14.35 -4.08 -10.01
CA HIS A 154 13.10 -4.74 -10.37
C HIS A 154 12.37 -5.23 -9.13
N ARG A 155 11.29 -4.54 -8.77
CA ARG A 155 10.42 -4.90 -7.65
C ARG A 155 8.95 -4.69 -8.03
N ALA A 156 8.47 -5.53 -8.95
CA ALA A 156 7.07 -5.54 -9.34
C ALA A 156 6.18 -5.99 -8.16
N ARG A 157 5.07 -5.29 -7.99
CA ARG A 157 4.01 -5.60 -7.03
C ARG A 157 2.64 -5.44 -7.67
N LEU A 158 1.69 -6.25 -7.21
CA LEU A 158 0.28 -6.05 -7.46
C LEU A 158 -0.22 -4.93 -6.54
N TRP A 159 -0.97 -4.01 -7.12
CA TRP A 159 -1.64 -2.92 -6.43
C TRP A 159 -3.12 -3.01 -6.75
N LEU A 160 -3.97 -3.04 -5.72
CA LEU A 160 -5.42 -3.15 -5.84
C LEU A 160 -6.08 -2.01 -5.07
N LEU A 161 -7.01 -1.35 -5.73
CA LEU A 161 -7.91 -0.37 -5.15
C LEU A 161 -9.31 -0.97 -5.17
N ALA A 162 -9.94 -1.06 -4.00
CA ALA A 162 -11.37 -1.35 -3.92
C ALA A 162 -12.12 -0.11 -3.41
N HIS A 163 -13.35 0.09 -3.89
CA HIS A 163 -14.21 1.16 -3.44
C HIS A 163 -15.61 0.62 -3.10
N ALA A 164 -16.25 1.20 -2.09
CA ALA A 164 -17.61 0.81 -1.73
C ALA A 164 -18.59 1.17 -2.87
N THR A 165 -19.45 0.23 -3.24
CA THR A 165 -20.57 0.43 -4.17
C THR A 165 -21.83 0.85 -3.38
N GLY A 166 -22.87 1.36 -4.07
CA GLY A 166 -24.03 2.08 -3.49
C GLY A 166 -24.67 1.45 -2.23
N LEU A 167 -25.27 2.34 -1.40
CA LEU A 167 -25.75 2.22 0.01
C LEU A 167 -24.75 2.58 1.11
N HIS A 168 -23.44 2.59 0.85
CA HIS A 168 -22.43 3.06 1.81
C HIS A 168 -21.77 4.39 1.37
N ARG A 169 -22.49 5.21 0.60
CA ARG A 169 -22.09 6.54 0.07
C ARG A 169 -21.93 7.64 1.15
N HIS A 170 -21.53 7.30 2.37
CA HIS A 170 -21.21 8.30 3.40
C HIS A 170 -19.79 8.83 3.21
N ALA A 171 -19.62 9.63 2.17
CA ALA A 171 -18.73 10.79 2.08
C ALA A 171 -18.49 11.08 0.60
N ARG A 172 -18.82 12.31 0.18
CA ARG A 172 -18.39 12.85 -1.10
C ARG A 172 -16.88 13.09 -0.98
N TYR A 173 -16.10 12.08 -1.35
CA TYR A 173 -14.65 12.18 -1.44
C TYR A 173 -14.30 12.99 -2.69
N SER A 174 -14.25 14.31 -2.56
CA SER A 174 -13.49 15.13 -3.51
C SER A 174 -12.05 15.11 -3.03
N LEU A 175 -11.15 14.55 -3.83
CA LEU A 175 -9.71 14.75 -3.69
C LEU A 175 -9.40 16.18 -4.13
N GLU A 176 -9.97 17.19 -3.46
CA GLU A 176 -9.52 18.56 -3.68
C GLU A 176 -8.14 18.70 -3.04
N PRO A 177 -7.12 19.15 -3.78
CA PRO A 177 -5.86 19.54 -3.20
C PRO A 177 -6.16 20.61 -2.14
N ARG A 178 -5.90 20.34 -0.86
CA ARG A 178 -5.94 21.40 0.16
C ARG A 178 -4.97 22.48 -0.30
N GLY A 179 -5.51 23.67 -0.52
CA GLY A 179 -4.81 24.82 -1.11
C GLY A 179 -3.38 24.96 -0.59
N THR A 180 -2.43 24.50 -1.40
CA THR A 180 -1.07 24.99 -1.36
C THR A 180 -1.11 26.45 -1.76
N ARG A 181 -0.56 27.33 -0.91
CA ARG A 181 -0.13 28.66 -1.34
C ARG A 181 0.54 28.49 -2.70
N GLN A 182 0.07 29.24 -3.70
CA GLN A 182 0.59 29.24 -5.07
C GLN A 182 2.08 29.58 -5.05
N SER A 183 2.92 28.58 -4.81
CA SER A 183 4.20 28.47 -5.48
C SER A 183 3.88 27.86 -6.83
N GLN A 184 4.19 28.57 -7.90
CA GLN A 184 4.08 28.10 -9.28
C GLN A 184 4.96 26.85 -9.45
N MET A 185 4.48 25.66 -9.06
CA MET A 185 5.06 24.40 -9.48
C MET A 185 4.37 23.98 -10.77
N GLN A 186 5.12 24.07 -11.87
CA GLN A 186 4.71 23.57 -13.17
C GLN A 186 4.49 22.05 -13.11
N PRO A 187 3.45 21.52 -13.76
CA PRO A 187 3.18 20.09 -13.82
C PRO A 187 4.29 19.41 -14.64
N GLY A 188 5.21 18.72 -13.96
CA GLY A 188 6.30 18.02 -14.66
C GLY A 188 7.55 17.66 -13.86
N ARG A 189 7.68 18.05 -12.59
CA ARG A 189 8.83 17.64 -11.76
C ARG A 189 8.45 17.47 -10.29
N LEU A 190 8.48 16.23 -9.80
CA LEU A 190 8.90 16.01 -8.41
C LEU A 190 10.42 16.27 -8.38
N PRO A 191 10.98 16.99 -7.40
CA PRO A 191 12.42 17.17 -7.30
C PRO A 191 13.10 15.79 -7.24
N GLY A 192 13.81 15.41 -8.31
CA GLY A 192 14.51 14.13 -8.41
C GLY A 192 13.76 12.96 -9.09
N ILE A 193 12.49 13.12 -9.51
CA ILE A 193 11.77 12.08 -10.26
C ILE A 193 11.12 12.71 -11.50
N SER A 194 11.66 12.36 -12.67
CA SER A 194 11.13 12.76 -13.98
C SER A 194 10.19 11.66 -14.50
N LEU A 195 8.89 11.91 -14.49
CA LEU A 195 7.92 11.06 -15.19
C LEU A 195 7.88 11.49 -16.66
N TYR A 196 8.78 10.96 -17.48
CA TYR A 196 8.67 11.09 -18.93
C TYR A 196 7.63 10.09 -19.44
N GLN A 197 6.46 10.62 -19.79
CA GLN A 197 5.43 9.97 -20.56
C GLN A 197 5.83 10.07 -22.04
N GLU A 198 6.41 9.02 -22.61
CA GLU A 198 6.27 8.70 -24.04
C GLU A 198 6.70 7.25 -24.30
N ARG A 199 5.70 6.42 -24.62
CA ARG A 199 5.76 5.30 -25.57
C ARG A 199 6.93 4.31 -25.40
N TRP A 200 6.71 3.28 -24.58
CA TRP A 200 7.57 2.07 -24.59
C TRP A 200 7.02 1.04 -25.58
N GLU A 201 7.52 1.12 -26.82
CA GLU A 201 7.73 -0.06 -27.67
C GLU A 201 9.03 -0.73 -27.23
N ALA A 202 9.00 -2.06 -27.14
CA ALA A 202 10.08 -2.89 -26.66
C ALA A 202 11.34 -2.77 -27.51
N SER A 203 12.51 -2.63 -26.88
CA SER A 203 13.75 -3.22 -27.39
C SER A 203 14.74 -3.46 -26.27
N GLN A 204 15.22 -4.69 -26.19
CA GLN A 204 16.33 -5.12 -25.35
C GLN A 204 17.60 -4.32 -25.66
N GLY A 205 18.40 -4.00 -24.65
CA GLY A 205 19.74 -3.43 -24.84
C GLY A 205 20.40 -3.02 -23.52
N ASP A 206 21.60 -3.55 -23.29
CA ASP A 206 22.50 -3.34 -22.15
C ASP A 206 22.60 -1.91 -21.62
N VAL A 207 22.63 -1.76 -20.29
CA VAL A 207 23.47 -0.72 -19.63
C VAL A 207 24.08 -1.26 -18.33
N ARG A 208 25.42 -1.31 -18.31
CA ARG A 208 26.27 -1.42 -17.10
C ARG A 208 26.47 -0.03 -16.49
N VAL A 209 26.59 0.06 -15.16
CA VAL A 209 27.77 0.53 -14.38
C VAL A 209 27.39 0.83 -12.91
N SER A 210 28.39 0.65 -12.07
CA SER A 210 28.48 0.42 -10.63
C SER A 210 28.85 1.65 -9.76
N VAL A 211 28.39 1.60 -8.48
CA VAL A 211 29.12 1.90 -7.21
C VAL A 211 29.43 3.36 -6.79
N PHE A 212 28.89 3.80 -5.62
CA PHE A 212 29.64 4.07 -4.36
C PHE A 212 28.71 4.26 -3.13
N ARG A 213 29.29 4.24 -1.92
CA ARG A 213 28.85 3.62 -0.64
C ARG A 213 28.81 4.64 0.54
N ARG A 214 27.86 4.45 1.50
CA ARG A 214 27.95 4.57 3.00
C ARG A 214 28.17 5.97 3.68
N PRO A 215 27.71 6.23 4.93
CA PRO A 215 28.11 5.53 6.18
C PRO A 215 27.02 5.20 7.24
N ASP A 216 27.12 3.99 7.77
CA ASP A 216 27.09 3.56 9.19
C ASP A 216 26.38 4.44 10.26
N ASP A 217 25.26 3.94 10.80
CA ASP A 217 24.76 4.24 12.15
C ASP A 217 24.58 2.90 12.91
N GLY A 218 25.37 2.66 13.95
CA GLY A 218 25.46 1.35 14.61
C GLY A 218 24.28 0.96 15.52
N MET A 219 23.69 -0.24 15.30
CA MET A 219 23.57 -1.38 16.25
C MET A 219 22.39 -2.35 15.94
N ALA A 220 22.74 -3.59 15.54
CA ALA A 220 22.13 -4.95 15.65
C ALA A 220 20.68 -5.30 15.19
N PRO A 221 20.39 -6.54 14.71
CA PRO A 221 21.17 -7.48 13.89
C PRO A 221 20.77 -7.38 12.40
N GLU A 222 21.75 -7.52 11.50
CA GLU A 222 21.62 -7.32 10.04
C GLU A 222 20.46 -8.08 9.36
N MET A 223 19.97 -9.17 9.95
CA MET A 223 18.90 -9.99 9.37
C MET A 223 17.51 -9.32 9.43
N ASP A 224 17.18 -8.61 10.52
CA ASP A 224 15.83 -8.05 10.69
C ASP A 224 15.65 -6.76 9.89
N GLU A 225 16.74 -5.99 9.71
CA GLU A 225 16.80 -4.88 8.76
C GLU A 225 16.63 -5.38 7.31
N LEU A 226 17.33 -6.45 6.93
CA LEU A 226 17.18 -7.07 5.61
C LEU A 226 15.76 -7.60 5.37
N LYS A 227 15.09 -8.15 6.40
CA LYS A 227 13.67 -8.54 6.31
C LYS A 227 12.77 -7.32 6.13
N ALA A 228 13.01 -6.24 6.87
CA ALA A 228 12.23 -5.01 6.76
C ALA A 228 12.38 -4.35 5.38
N ILE A 229 13.62 -4.23 4.87
CA ILE A 229 13.91 -3.74 3.51
C ILE A 229 13.35 -4.69 2.45
N GLY A 230 13.50 -6.00 2.65
CA GLY A 230 13.05 -7.05 1.76
C GLY A 230 11.53 -7.08 1.57
N ASN A 231 10.77 -6.70 2.61
CA ASN A 231 9.30 -6.69 2.62
C ASN A 231 8.69 -5.28 2.46
N GLY A 232 9.48 -4.22 2.57
CA GLY A 232 8.99 -2.84 2.48
C GLY A 232 8.38 -2.49 1.12
N GLN A 233 7.28 -1.75 1.15
CA GLN A 233 6.74 -1.09 -0.04
C GLN A 233 7.64 0.07 -0.43
N VAL A 234 7.81 0.30 -1.73
CA VAL A 234 8.52 1.47 -2.25
C VAL A 234 7.52 2.63 -2.34
N PRO A 235 7.66 3.70 -1.54
CA PRO A 235 6.64 4.74 -1.42
C PRO A 235 6.24 5.38 -2.76
N ALA A 236 7.23 5.67 -3.62
CA ALA A 236 7.00 6.26 -4.93
C ALA A 236 6.20 5.33 -5.88
N VAL A 237 6.41 4.02 -5.78
CA VAL A 237 5.65 3.02 -6.57
C VAL A 237 4.23 2.95 -6.05
N ALA A 238 4.04 2.87 -4.73
CA ALA A 238 2.72 2.85 -4.10
C ALA A 238 1.89 4.06 -4.50
N ALA A 239 2.44 5.27 -4.32
CA ALA A 239 1.78 6.52 -4.67
C ALA A 239 1.43 6.56 -6.17
N THR A 240 2.32 6.11 -7.05
CA THR A 240 2.07 6.10 -8.49
C THR A 240 0.97 5.11 -8.87
N ALA A 241 1.02 3.89 -8.35
CA ALA A 241 0.03 2.86 -8.63
C ALA A 241 -1.37 3.28 -8.16
N PHE A 242 -1.51 3.76 -6.93
CA PHE A 242 -2.80 4.20 -6.42
C PHE A 242 -3.31 5.47 -7.10
N ARG A 243 -2.43 6.39 -7.53
CA ARG A 243 -2.85 7.54 -8.36
C ARG A 243 -3.46 7.10 -9.68
N VAL A 244 -2.85 6.12 -10.36
CA VAL A 244 -3.40 5.54 -11.61
C VAL A 244 -4.75 4.87 -11.36
N LEU A 245 -4.87 4.09 -10.29
CA LEU A 245 -6.13 3.39 -9.96
C LEU A 245 -7.24 4.35 -9.55
N LEU A 246 -6.93 5.39 -8.76
CA LEU A 246 -7.87 6.44 -8.39
C LEU A 246 -8.38 7.20 -9.62
N GLY A 247 -7.50 7.53 -10.57
CA GLY A 247 -7.89 8.19 -11.82
C GLY A 247 -8.90 7.37 -12.62
N ARG A 248 -8.70 6.05 -12.74
CA ARG A 248 -9.66 5.15 -13.41
C ARG A 248 -11.03 5.13 -12.71
N TYR A 249 -11.02 5.11 -11.39
CA TYR A 249 -12.24 5.17 -10.59
C TYR A 249 -13.01 6.48 -10.76
N GLN A 250 -12.31 7.62 -10.82
CA GLN A 250 -12.92 8.93 -11.02
C GLN A 250 -13.53 9.08 -12.43
N SER A 251 -12.81 8.67 -13.47
CA SER A 251 -13.33 8.72 -14.84
C SER A 251 -14.54 7.80 -15.06
N GLY A 252 -14.64 6.69 -14.32
CA GLY A 252 -15.82 5.82 -14.35
C GLY A 252 -17.08 6.47 -13.76
N LYS A 253 -16.95 7.48 -12.89
CA LYS A 253 -18.08 8.20 -12.28
C LYS A 253 -18.65 9.33 -13.13
N GLU A 254 -17.87 9.90 -14.04
CA GLU A 254 -18.31 11.00 -14.90
C GLU A 254 -19.11 10.50 -16.13
N GLY A 255 -19.11 9.19 -16.38
CA GLY A 255 -19.80 8.54 -17.49
C GLY A 255 -21.12 7.83 -17.15
N GLU A 256 -21.57 7.85 -15.89
CA GLU A 256 -22.90 7.39 -15.42
C GLU A 256 -23.83 8.58 -15.13
#